data_AF-A0A383D6L9-F1
#
_entry.id   AF-A0A383D6L9-F1
#
_cell.length_a   1.000
_cell.length_b   1.000
_cell.length_c   1.000
_cell.angle_alpha   90.00
_cell.angle_beta   90.00
_cell.angle_gamma   90.00
#
_symmetry.space_group_name_H-M   'P 1'
#
loop_
_entity.id
_entity.type
_entity.pdbx_description
1 polymer ?
#
loop_
_entity_poly.entity_id
_entity_poly.type
_entity_poly.pdbx_seq_one_letter_code
_entity_poly.pdbx_strand_id
1 'polypeptide(L)'
;NSTTLTLNNNALDFSGGQGTTGGVLETSGMLTLDGMTFDDKSTIKLNADTILTSNAALTVKTIEMGTHFLLLGSNTTDLTITDNITINYPGRNGLDSAAADLTLNGPVNLLMGGILSSGGTVTFGAGANGTSFAEDNSGMLLDNTILNLQTTLNVSWLGLHGASSALQANGNILNINEGLEIGGGSELDFTNVVTDNGTDLELDGDASINKPGGNLVFEHLNLKGYKLTLNSAIGSL
;
A
#
# COMPACT_ATOMS: atom_id res chain seq x y z
N ASN A 1 11.03 -28.71 16.02
CA ASN A 1 12.46 -28.37 16.07
C ASN A 1 12.61 -26.91 15.72
N SER A 2 12.97 -26.06 16.68
CA SER A 2 13.38 -24.68 16.41
C SER A 2 14.88 -24.66 16.16
N THR A 3 15.30 -24.18 14.99
CA THR A 3 16.70 -23.91 14.70
C THR A 3 17.09 -22.61 15.41
N THR A 4 18.24 -22.57 16.07
CA THR A 4 18.73 -21.35 16.74
C THR A 4 20.10 -20.99 16.19
N LEU A 5 20.23 -19.73 15.74
CA LEU A 5 21.50 -19.10 15.38
C LEU A 5 21.83 -18.04 16.45
N THR A 6 22.97 -18.16 17.10
CA THR A 6 23.43 -17.22 18.13
C THR A 6 24.64 -16.45 17.64
N LEU A 7 24.56 -15.13 17.64
CA LEU A 7 25.64 -14.25 17.17
C LEU A 7 26.44 -13.59 18.30
N ASN A 8 26.13 -13.84 19.58
CA ASN A 8 26.86 -13.32 20.74
C ASN A 8 27.15 -11.80 20.65
N ASN A 9 26.11 -11.02 20.36
CA ASN A 9 26.15 -9.56 20.16
C ASN A 9 26.90 -9.08 18.91
N ASN A 10 27.26 -9.97 17.98
CA ASN A 10 27.72 -9.58 16.65
C ASN A 10 26.52 -9.20 15.77
N ALA A 11 26.72 -8.22 14.88
CA ALA A 11 25.73 -7.82 13.90
C ALA A 11 25.51 -8.93 12.85
N LEU A 12 24.25 -9.10 12.42
CA LEU A 12 23.93 -9.82 11.20
C LEU A 12 23.67 -8.80 10.10
N ASP A 13 24.55 -8.74 9.11
CA ASP A 13 24.52 -7.72 8.07
C ASP A 13 24.20 -8.34 6.71
N PHE A 14 23.04 -7.98 6.16
CA PHE A 14 22.61 -8.32 4.81
C PHE A 14 22.83 -7.16 3.83
N SER A 15 23.38 -6.02 4.26
CA SER A 15 23.63 -4.89 3.38
C SER A 15 24.64 -5.24 2.29
N GLY A 16 24.52 -4.57 1.13
CA GLY A 16 25.50 -4.65 0.07
C GLY A 16 26.73 -3.77 0.30
N GLY A 17 26.66 -2.78 1.20
CA GLY A 17 27.76 -1.87 1.48
C GLY A 17 28.33 -1.24 0.21
N GLN A 18 29.63 -1.46 -0.07
CA GLN A 18 30.29 -1.00 -1.31
C GLN A 18 30.06 -1.90 -2.53
N GLY A 19 29.42 -3.05 -2.36
CA GLY A 19 29.07 -3.98 -3.43
C GLY A 19 27.88 -3.54 -4.27
N THR A 20 27.61 -4.27 -5.35
CA THR A 20 26.48 -4.06 -6.25
C THR A 20 25.22 -4.83 -5.83
N THR A 21 25.35 -5.78 -4.91
CA THR A 21 24.26 -6.63 -4.38
C THR A 21 24.44 -6.81 -2.89
N GLY A 22 23.34 -6.85 -2.14
CA GLY A 22 23.31 -7.26 -0.74
C GLY A 22 23.08 -8.76 -0.59
N GLY A 23 22.90 -9.16 0.66
CA GLY A 23 22.49 -10.50 1.05
C GLY A 23 21.01 -10.76 0.79
N VAL A 24 20.68 -12.05 0.76
CA VAL A 24 19.30 -12.55 0.66
C VAL A 24 18.93 -13.24 1.95
N LEU A 25 17.86 -12.80 2.61
CA LEU A 25 17.26 -13.49 3.74
C LEU A 25 16.05 -14.29 3.26
N GLU A 26 16.15 -15.62 3.30
CA GLU A 26 15.04 -16.52 3.03
C GLU A 26 14.28 -16.82 4.33
N THR A 27 12.97 -16.59 4.36
CA THR A 27 12.16 -16.68 5.58
C THR A 27 10.76 -17.26 5.34
N SER A 28 10.08 -17.60 6.42
CA SER A 28 8.72 -18.13 6.46
C SER A 28 8.13 -17.90 7.85
N GLY A 29 6.81 -17.76 7.96
CA GLY A 29 6.14 -17.63 9.25
C GLY A 29 6.49 -16.30 9.95
N MET A 30 6.53 -16.30 11.28
CA MET A 30 6.81 -15.09 12.05
C MET A 30 8.31 -14.92 12.29
N LEU A 31 8.88 -13.78 11.90
CA LEU A 31 10.27 -13.44 12.10
C LEU A 31 10.43 -12.04 12.69
N THR A 32 11.30 -11.93 13.70
CA THR A 32 11.77 -10.65 14.24
C THR A 32 13.14 -10.33 13.64
N LEU A 33 13.25 -9.15 13.04
CA LEU A 33 14.43 -8.66 12.32
C LEU A 33 15.32 -7.74 13.17
N ASP A 34 15.01 -7.58 14.45
CA ASP A 34 15.77 -6.77 15.40
C ASP A 34 17.26 -7.12 15.38
N GLY A 35 18.10 -6.08 15.22
CA GLY A 35 19.56 -6.21 15.20
C GLY A 35 20.15 -6.76 13.89
N MET A 36 19.31 -7.01 12.88
CA MET A 36 19.75 -7.28 11.51
C MET A 36 19.89 -5.97 10.73
N THR A 37 20.86 -5.89 9.83
CA THR A 37 21.08 -4.73 8.96
C THR A 37 20.69 -5.07 7.53
N PHE A 38 19.90 -4.20 6.90
CA PHE A 38 19.50 -4.28 5.49
C PHE A 38 19.76 -2.91 4.83
N ASP A 39 19.85 -2.92 3.51
CA ASP A 39 19.93 -1.72 2.68
C ASP A 39 19.16 -1.89 1.36
N ASP A 40 19.21 -0.88 0.52
CA ASP A 40 18.59 -0.83 -0.82
C ASP A 40 19.14 -1.85 -1.82
N LYS A 41 20.06 -2.73 -1.42
CA LYS A 41 20.61 -3.83 -2.22
C LYS A 41 20.24 -5.20 -1.65
N SER A 42 19.65 -5.24 -0.46
CA SER A 42 19.27 -6.44 0.26
C SER A 42 17.93 -7.00 -0.24
N THR A 43 17.75 -8.31 -0.21
CA THR A 43 16.49 -8.96 -0.60
C THR A 43 15.95 -9.82 0.54
N ILE A 44 14.63 -9.77 0.77
CA ILE A 44 13.93 -10.75 1.60
C ILE A 44 13.11 -11.65 0.68
N LYS A 45 13.25 -12.96 0.81
CA LYS A 45 12.50 -13.95 0.03
C LYS A 45 11.59 -14.75 0.93
N LEU A 46 10.32 -14.81 0.57
CA LEU A 46 9.30 -15.54 1.32
C LEU A 46 9.20 -16.98 0.78
N ASN A 47 9.24 -17.95 1.68
CA ASN A 47 9.01 -19.37 1.39
C ASN A 47 7.66 -19.87 1.95
N ALA A 48 6.95 -19.01 2.69
CA ALA A 48 5.57 -19.18 3.14
C ALA A 48 4.99 -17.80 3.49
N ASP A 49 3.71 -17.75 3.81
CA ASP A 49 3.08 -16.56 4.39
C ASP A 49 3.89 -16.11 5.62
N THR A 50 4.20 -14.82 5.67
CA THR A 50 5.22 -14.28 6.58
C THR A 50 4.72 -13.06 7.33
N ILE A 51 5.06 -13.00 8.61
CA ILE A 51 4.88 -11.81 9.46
C ILE A 51 6.29 -11.33 9.84
N LEU A 52 6.64 -10.12 9.44
CA LEU A 52 7.88 -9.48 9.83
C LEU A 52 7.60 -8.52 10.99
N THR A 53 8.49 -8.52 11.98
CA THR A 53 8.50 -7.53 13.06
C THR A 53 9.89 -6.91 13.15
N SER A 54 9.96 -5.62 13.38
CA SER A 54 11.21 -4.89 13.59
C SER A 54 10.96 -3.71 14.53
N ASN A 55 11.90 -3.44 15.41
CA ASN A 55 11.90 -2.23 16.27
C ASN A 55 12.46 -0.98 15.56
N ALA A 56 12.83 -1.10 14.29
CA ALA A 56 13.34 -0.03 13.46
C ALA A 56 12.83 -0.16 12.01
N ALA A 57 12.77 0.98 11.31
CA ALA A 57 12.45 1.02 9.89
C ALA A 57 13.45 0.19 9.06
N LEU A 58 12.93 -0.48 8.03
CA LEU A 58 13.66 -1.33 7.13
C LEU A 58 13.71 -0.70 5.74
N THR A 59 14.87 -0.79 5.09
CA THR A 59 15.01 -0.53 3.67
C THR A 59 15.57 -1.77 3.01
N VAL A 60 14.91 -2.22 1.95
CA VAL A 60 15.33 -3.36 1.13
C VAL A 60 15.23 -3.00 -0.35
N LYS A 61 15.99 -3.70 -1.17
CA LYS A 61 15.83 -3.64 -2.63
C LYS A 61 14.43 -4.07 -3.02
N THR A 62 14.08 -5.30 -2.65
CA THR A 62 12.80 -5.93 -2.99
C THR A 62 12.45 -7.02 -1.99
N ILE A 63 11.18 -7.43 -2.02
CA ILE A 63 10.72 -8.64 -1.37
C ILE A 63 10.24 -9.61 -2.44
N GLU A 64 10.88 -10.77 -2.53
CA GLU A 64 10.46 -11.87 -3.38
C GLU A 64 9.32 -12.61 -2.69
N MET A 65 8.08 -12.15 -2.90
CA MET A 65 6.90 -12.70 -2.24
C MET A 65 6.44 -14.05 -2.81
N GLY A 66 6.76 -14.34 -4.08
CA GLY A 66 6.19 -15.49 -4.77
C GLY A 66 4.66 -15.43 -4.79
N THR A 67 4.01 -16.45 -4.22
CA THR A 67 2.54 -16.47 -4.03
C THR A 67 2.15 -16.41 -2.55
N HIS A 68 2.95 -15.72 -1.74
CA HIS A 68 2.78 -15.63 -0.30
C HIS A 68 2.31 -14.25 0.15
N PHE A 69 1.63 -14.23 1.30
CA PHE A 69 1.26 -13.01 2.01
C PHE A 69 2.42 -12.46 2.85
N LEU A 70 2.49 -11.13 2.97
CA LEU A 70 3.36 -10.43 3.91
C LEU A 70 2.56 -9.50 4.84
N LEU A 71 2.76 -9.65 6.15
CA LEU A 71 2.31 -8.71 7.19
C LEU A 71 3.50 -7.96 7.81
N LEU A 72 3.36 -6.65 7.99
CA LEU A 72 4.20 -5.84 8.87
C LEU A 72 3.57 -5.83 10.26
N GLY A 73 4.10 -6.64 11.17
CA GLY A 73 3.44 -7.04 12.43
C GLY A 73 3.48 -6.00 13.55
N SER A 74 4.09 -4.83 13.35
CA SER A 74 4.09 -3.73 14.33
C SER A 74 4.17 -2.38 13.65
N ASN A 75 3.73 -1.32 14.35
CA ASN A 75 3.83 0.08 13.91
C ASN A 75 5.27 0.62 13.81
N THR A 76 6.27 -0.18 14.16
CA THR A 76 7.69 0.15 14.03
C THR A 76 8.37 -0.61 12.88
N THR A 77 7.64 -1.55 12.25
CA THR A 77 8.14 -2.35 11.13
C THR A 77 7.93 -1.57 9.83
N ASP A 78 8.30 -0.29 9.81
CA ASP A 78 8.19 0.53 8.60
C ASP A 78 9.05 -0.08 7.51
N LEU A 79 8.56 -0.09 6.28
CA LEU A 79 9.21 -0.76 5.17
C LEU A 79 9.33 0.15 3.95
N THR A 80 10.57 0.36 3.50
CA THR A 80 10.86 0.97 2.21
C THR A 80 11.39 -0.10 1.25
N ILE A 81 10.71 -0.23 0.10
CA ILE A 81 11.12 -1.07 -1.01
C ILE A 81 11.61 -0.17 -2.14
N THR A 82 12.89 -0.30 -2.51
CA THR A 82 13.53 0.65 -3.44
C THR A 82 13.36 0.29 -4.92
N ASP A 83 13.16 -0.99 -5.23
CA ASP A 83 12.99 -1.51 -6.58
C ASP A 83 11.56 -2.05 -6.81
N ASN A 84 11.30 -2.64 -7.97
CA ASN A 84 10.01 -3.22 -8.27
C ASN A 84 9.64 -4.36 -7.31
N ILE A 85 8.34 -4.55 -7.09
CA ILE A 85 7.78 -5.70 -6.35
C ILE A 85 6.62 -6.32 -7.12
N THR A 86 6.46 -7.63 -6.98
CA THR A 86 5.32 -8.38 -7.52
C THR A 86 4.53 -8.99 -6.38
N ILE A 87 3.23 -8.73 -6.37
CA ILE A 87 2.28 -9.31 -5.42
C ILE A 87 1.34 -10.21 -6.22
N ASN A 88 1.29 -11.50 -5.85
CA ASN A 88 0.52 -12.52 -6.56
C ASN A 88 -0.07 -13.54 -5.56
N TYR A 89 -0.80 -13.02 -4.56
CA TYR A 89 -1.37 -13.85 -3.50
C TYR A 89 -2.82 -14.18 -3.83
N PRO A 90 -3.26 -15.46 -3.74
CA PRO A 90 -4.62 -15.86 -4.11
C PRO A 90 -5.72 -15.38 -3.16
N GLY A 91 -5.37 -14.85 -1.99
CA GLY A 91 -6.30 -14.21 -1.08
C GLY A 91 -6.34 -12.70 -1.23
N ARG A 92 -7.18 -12.04 -0.43
CA ARG A 92 -7.36 -10.58 -0.48
C ARG A 92 -6.16 -9.80 0.09
N ASN A 93 -5.37 -10.41 0.97
CA ASN A 93 -4.32 -9.72 1.71
C ASN A 93 -2.97 -10.12 1.12
N GLY A 94 -2.51 -9.43 0.08
CA GLY A 94 -1.20 -9.73 -0.50
C GLY A 94 -0.08 -9.14 0.35
N LEU A 95 -0.12 -7.83 0.54
CA LEU A 95 0.79 -7.07 1.38
C LEU A 95 0.00 -6.24 2.37
N ASP A 96 0.12 -6.49 3.67
CA ASP A 96 -0.54 -5.76 4.74
C ASP A 96 0.49 -5.03 5.60
N SER A 97 0.42 -3.70 5.60
CA SER A 97 1.31 -2.85 6.39
C SER A 97 0.82 -2.65 7.83
N ALA A 98 -0.40 -3.10 8.16
CA ALA A 98 -1.06 -2.84 9.43
C ALA A 98 -0.92 -1.36 9.83
N ALA A 99 -0.23 -1.06 10.93
CA ALA A 99 -0.01 0.30 11.42
C ALA A 99 1.39 0.86 11.08
N ALA A 100 2.20 0.15 10.30
CA ALA A 100 3.51 0.59 9.85
C ALA A 100 3.41 1.48 8.62
N ASP A 101 4.42 2.31 8.40
CA ASP A 101 4.57 3.03 7.14
C ASP A 101 5.13 2.10 6.05
N LEU A 102 4.54 2.15 4.86
CA LEU A 102 4.97 1.41 3.68
C LEU A 102 5.34 2.37 2.56
N THR A 103 6.57 2.33 2.09
CA THR A 103 7.05 3.13 0.95
C THR A 103 7.49 2.25 -0.20
N LEU A 104 6.85 2.43 -1.35
CA LEU A 104 7.08 1.70 -2.59
C LEU A 104 7.72 2.66 -3.59
N ASN A 105 9.04 2.62 -3.73
CA ASN A 105 9.79 3.55 -4.59
C ASN A 105 9.96 3.03 -6.03
N GLY A 106 9.78 1.73 -6.27
CA GLY A 106 9.72 1.13 -7.59
C GLY A 106 8.30 0.72 -8.00
N PRO A 107 8.09 0.30 -9.26
CA PRO A 107 6.78 -0.11 -9.75
C PRO A 107 6.25 -1.35 -9.02
N VAL A 108 4.94 -1.37 -8.73
CA VAL A 108 4.26 -2.55 -8.17
C VAL A 108 3.51 -3.28 -9.29
N ASN A 109 3.73 -4.59 -9.41
CA ASN A 109 2.94 -5.47 -10.26
C ASN A 109 1.99 -6.28 -9.37
N LEU A 110 0.76 -5.79 -9.18
CA LEU A 110 -0.26 -6.47 -8.38
C LEU A 110 -1.08 -7.38 -9.30
N LEU A 111 -0.67 -8.63 -9.41
CA LEU A 111 -1.31 -9.65 -10.25
C LEU A 111 -2.55 -10.23 -9.60
N MET A 112 -2.55 -10.36 -8.28
CA MET A 112 -3.66 -10.87 -7.47
C MET A 112 -3.46 -10.51 -6.00
N GLY A 113 -4.57 -10.28 -5.29
CA GLY A 113 -4.59 -9.84 -3.90
C GLY A 113 -4.53 -8.33 -3.77
N GLY A 114 -4.38 -7.83 -2.55
CA GLY A 114 -4.44 -6.39 -2.27
C GLY A 114 -3.23 -5.86 -1.51
N ILE A 115 -3.06 -4.55 -1.58
CA ILE A 115 -2.27 -3.78 -0.61
C ILE A 115 -3.22 -3.31 0.49
N LEU A 116 -2.93 -3.69 1.72
CA LEU A 116 -3.73 -3.40 2.89
C LEU A 116 -2.95 -2.52 3.85
N SER A 117 -3.70 -1.69 4.56
CA SER A 117 -3.20 -0.90 5.66
C SER A 117 -4.33 -0.56 6.61
N SER A 118 -4.01 -0.49 7.90
CA SER A 118 -4.95 -0.14 8.98
C SER A 118 -4.42 1.00 9.86
N GLY A 119 -3.48 1.78 9.32
CA GLY A 119 -2.78 2.85 9.99
C GLY A 119 -1.59 3.35 9.16
N GLY A 120 -0.79 4.24 9.71
CA GLY A 120 0.42 4.71 9.04
C GLY A 120 0.16 5.36 7.66
N THR A 121 1.18 5.33 6.82
CA THR A 121 1.21 5.92 5.48
C THR A 121 1.62 4.89 4.45
N VAL A 122 0.83 4.74 3.38
CA VAL A 122 1.22 4.03 2.18
C VAL A 122 1.67 5.05 1.13
N THR A 123 2.96 5.04 0.80
CA THR A 123 3.58 5.97 -0.15
C THR A 123 3.95 5.27 -1.45
N PHE A 124 3.46 5.77 -2.58
CA PHE A 124 3.99 5.47 -3.91
C PHE A 124 5.01 6.55 -4.29
N GLY A 125 6.29 6.19 -4.24
CA GLY A 125 7.41 7.08 -4.54
C GLY A 125 7.48 7.49 -6.01
N ALA A 126 8.32 8.47 -6.34
CA ALA A 126 8.44 9.00 -7.70
C ALA A 126 8.84 7.94 -8.74
N GLY A 127 9.56 6.89 -8.34
CA GLY A 127 9.95 5.76 -9.19
C GLY A 127 8.87 4.69 -9.37
N ALA A 128 7.72 4.79 -8.68
CA ALA A 128 6.64 3.81 -8.78
C ALA A 128 5.75 3.98 -10.03
N ASN A 129 6.15 4.85 -10.96
CA ASN A 129 5.52 4.96 -12.28
C ASN A 129 5.54 3.61 -13.01
N GLY A 130 4.42 3.21 -13.61
CA GLY A 130 4.28 1.89 -14.22
C GLY A 130 3.75 0.82 -13.26
N THR A 131 3.38 1.21 -12.02
CA THR A 131 2.56 0.37 -11.15
C THR A 131 1.29 -0.07 -11.87
N SER A 132 0.97 -1.36 -11.76
CA SER A 132 -0.17 -2.00 -12.43
C SER A 132 -0.96 -2.85 -11.45
N PHE A 133 -2.27 -2.81 -11.64
CA PHE A 133 -3.29 -3.57 -10.92
C PHE A 133 -3.98 -4.46 -11.96
N ALA A 134 -3.95 -5.77 -11.78
CA ALA A 134 -4.71 -6.67 -12.64
C ALA A 134 -6.22 -6.44 -12.48
N GLU A 135 -6.97 -6.56 -13.57
CA GLU A 135 -8.43 -6.56 -13.53
C GLU A 135 -8.92 -7.72 -12.66
N ASP A 136 -9.95 -7.47 -11.84
CA ASP A 136 -10.53 -8.41 -10.88
C ASP A 136 -9.56 -8.89 -9.77
N ASN A 137 -10.01 -8.77 -8.51
CA ASN A 137 -9.28 -9.25 -7.33
C ASN A 137 -7.93 -8.55 -7.06
N SER A 138 -7.74 -7.34 -7.56
CA SER A 138 -6.62 -6.48 -7.21
C SER A 138 -7.06 -5.07 -6.83
N GLY A 139 -6.37 -4.46 -5.87
CA GLY A 139 -6.72 -3.13 -5.37
C GLY A 139 -6.02 -2.78 -4.07
N MET A 140 -6.45 -1.68 -3.47
CA MET A 140 -5.95 -1.23 -2.17
C MET A 140 -7.10 -1.06 -1.19
N LEU A 141 -6.97 -1.61 0.01
CA LEU A 141 -7.91 -1.43 1.11
C LEU A 141 -7.18 -0.72 2.25
N LEU A 142 -7.46 0.57 2.41
CA LEU A 142 -6.72 1.48 3.28
C LEU A 142 -7.67 2.01 4.36
N ASP A 143 -7.54 1.47 5.58
CA ASP A 143 -8.29 1.89 6.75
C ASP A 143 -7.42 2.78 7.65
N ASN A 144 -7.94 3.92 8.09
CA ASN A 144 -7.19 4.88 8.92
C ASN A 144 -5.78 5.20 8.40
N THR A 145 -5.62 5.23 7.08
CA THR A 145 -4.32 5.25 6.39
C THR A 145 -4.21 6.49 5.53
N ILE A 146 -3.01 7.07 5.48
CA ILE A 146 -2.69 8.12 4.52
C ILE A 146 -2.19 7.48 3.22
N LEU A 147 -2.90 7.70 2.11
CA LEU A 147 -2.38 7.40 0.77
C LEU A 147 -1.58 8.60 0.26
N ASN A 148 -0.27 8.43 0.11
CA ASN A 148 0.65 9.48 -0.31
C ASN A 148 1.23 9.19 -1.70
N LEU A 149 0.95 10.06 -2.67
CA LEU A 149 1.38 9.88 -4.05
C LEU A 149 2.49 10.85 -4.41
N GLN A 150 3.65 10.33 -4.81
CA GLN A 150 4.76 11.08 -5.41
C GLN A 150 4.88 10.82 -6.92
N THR A 151 3.93 10.07 -7.48
CA THR A 151 3.80 9.75 -8.91
C THR A 151 2.32 9.57 -9.25
N THR A 152 1.98 9.67 -10.53
CA THR A 152 0.64 9.30 -11.01
C THR A 152 0.40 7.80 -10.82
N LEU A 153 -0.78 7.45 -10.33
CA LEU A 153 -1.18 6.08 -10.05
C LEU A 153 -2.49 5.76 -10.76
N ASN A 154 -2.57 4.55 -11.33
CA ASN A 154 -3.79 3.98 -11.87
C ASN A 154 -4.15 2.77 -11.02
N VAL A 155 -5.36 2.72 -10.50
CA VAL A 155 -5.87 1.60 -9.71
C VAL A 155 -7.20 1.12 -10.27
N SER A 156 -7.42 -0.19 -10.23
CA SER A 156 -8.74 -0.78 -10.50
C SER A 156 -9.69 -0.42 -9.35
N TRP A 157 -9.32 -0.82 -8.13
CA TRP A 157 -10.15 -0.64 -6.95
C TRP A 157 -9.41 0.02 -5.79
N LEU A 158 -10.07 0.97 -5.11
CA LEU A 158 -9.57 1.65 -3.92
C LEU A 158 -10.65 1.75 -2.83
N GLY A 159 -10.41 1.12 -1.68
CA GLY A 159 -11.06 1.42 -0.42
C GLY A 159 -10.21 2.40 0.38
N LEU A 160 -10.78 3.56 0.74
CA LEU A 160 -10.15 4.56 1.60
C LEU A 160 -11.16 5.03 2.66
N HIS A 161 -11.13 4.41 3.83
CA HIS A 161 -12.13 4.61 4.88
C HIS A 161 -11.50 4.70 6.27
N GLY A 162 -12.29 5.10 7.26
CA GLY A 162 -11.84 5.28 8.63
C GLY A 162 -11.50 6.73 8.97
N ALA A 163 -11.57 7.06 10.26
CA ALA A 163 -11.53 8.42 10.79
C ALA A 163 -10.24 9.19 10.42
N SER A 164 -9.12 8.48 10.26
CA SER A 164 -7.82 9.08 9.98
C SER A 164 -7.38 8.95 8.52
N SER A 165 -8.23 8.41 7.65
CA SER A 165 -7.86 8.22 6.25
C SER A 165 -7.80 9.54 5.49
N ALA A 166 -6.76 9.68 4.67
CA ALA A 166 -6.53 10.88 3.88
C ALA A 166 -5.83 10.55 2.56
N LEU A 167 -6.06 11.39 1.56
CA LEU A 167 -5.36 11.36 0.27
C LEU A 167 -4.42 12.56 0.15
N GLN A 168 -3.15 12.30 -0.08
CA GLN A 168 -2.12 13.29 -0.39
C GLN A 168 -1.64 13.05 -1.83
N ALA A 169 -2.34 13.65 -2.80
CA ALA A 169 -2.01 13.46 -4.21
C ALA A 169 -0.73 14.21 -4.64
N ASN A 170 -0.33 15.26 -3.92
CA ASN A 170 0.85 16.09 -4.19
C ASN A 170 0.98 16.57 -5.65
N GLY A 171 -0.16 16.87 -6.29
CA GLY A 171 -0.22 17.29 -7.69
C GLY A 171 -0.14 16.17 -8.72
N ASN A 172 -0.05 14.91 -8.28
CA ASN A 172 -0.12 13.72 -9.13
C ASN A 172 -1.56 13.27 -9.35
N ILE A 173 -1.81 12.58 -10.46
CA ILE A 173 -3.13 12.06 -10.79
C ILE A 173 -3.34 10.70 -10.14
N LEU A 174 -4.51 10.50 -9.53
CA LEU A 174 -5.01 9.19 -9.13
C LEU A 174 -6.19 8.83 -10.04
N ASN A 175 -5.98 7.89 -10.96
CA ASN A 175 -7.05 7.33 -11.78
C ASN A 175 -7.62 6.08 -11.08
N ILE A 176 -8.93 6.04 -10.93
CA ILE A 176 -9.67 4.91 -10.35
C ILE A 176 -10.65 4.46 -11.42
N ASN A 177 -10.54 3.20 -11.87
CA ASN A 177 -11.21 2.76 -13.10
C ASN A 177 -12.38 1.79 -12.86
N GLU A 178 -12.46 1.11 -11.72
CA GLU A 178 -13.52 0.12 -11.46
C GLU A 178 -14.31 0.46 -10.19
N GLY A 179 -13.65 0.67 -9.05
CA GLY A 179 -14.39 0.88 -7.81
C GLY A 179 -13.69 1.74 -6.78
N LEU A 180 -14.49 2.55 -6.11
CA LEU A 180 -14.08 3.44 -5.02
C LEU A 180 -15.00 3.17 -3.84
N GLU A 181 -14.44 2.73 -2.71
CA GLU A 181 -15.16 2.63 -1.44
C GLU A 181 -14.62 3.67 -0.46
N ILE A 182 -15.48 4.51 0.12
CA ILE A 182 -15.08 5.57 1.06
C ILE A 182 -16.05 5.67 2.24
N GLY A 183 -15.58 6.17 3.39
CA GLY A 183 -16.46 6.43 4.51
C GLY A 183 -15.78 6.65 5.84
N GLY A 184 -16.47 7.30 6.77
CA GLY A 184 -16.07 7.42 8.19
C GLY A 184 -14.91 8.37 8.49
N GLY A 185 -14.33 9.00 7.46
CA GLY A 185 -13.17 9.88 7.55
C GLY A 185 -13.48 11.38 7.41
N SER A 186 -12.41 12.18 7.39
CA SER A 186 -12.50 13.58 6.99
C SER A 186 -12.84 13.74 5.51
N GLU A 187 -13.07 14.98 5.08
CA GLU A 187 -13.23 15.30 3.66
C GLU A 187 -12.01 14.87 2.83
N LEU A 188 -12.27 14.19 1.72
CA LEU A 188 -11.26 13.78 0.75
C LEU A 188 -11.11 14.82 -0.36
N ASP A 189 -9.88 15.25 -0.62
CA ASP A 189 -9.55 16.16 -1.73
C ASP A 189 -9.39 15.39 -3.04
N PHE A 190 -10.39 15.52 -3.92
CA PHE A 190 -10.47 14.89 -5.23
C PHE A 190 -10.03 15.82 -6.36
N THR A 191 -9.29 16.91 -6.07
CA THR A 191 -8.76 17.83 -7.09
C THR A 191 -8.01 17.07 -8.20
N ASN A 192 -7.15 16.13 -7.82
CA ASN A 192 -6.36 15.31 -8.77
C ASN A 192 -6.83 13.86 -8.89
N VAL A 193 -8.07 13.56 -8.47
CA VAL A 193 -8.69 12.25 -8.65
C VAL A 193 -9.50 12.24 -9.93
N VAL A 194 -9.35 11.19 -10.72
CA VAL A 194 -10.10 10.95 -11.96
C VAL A 194 -10.88 9.66 -11.80
N THR A 195 -12.19 9.75 -12.03
CA THR A 195 -13.16 8.65 -12.10
C THR A 195 -13.95 8.79 -13.39
N ASP A 196 -14.60 7.73 -13.83
CA ASP A 196 -15.36 7.72 -15.07
C ASP A 196 -16.65 6.87 -14.97
N ASN A 197 -17.28 6.64 -16.12
CA ASN A 197 -18.53 5.88 -16.23
C ASN A 197 -18.33 4.35 -16.17
N GLY A 198 -17.15 3.87 -15.82
CA GLY A 198 -16.90 2.49 -15.38
C GLY A 198 -16.55 2.41 -13.88
N THR A 199 -16.51 3.55 -13.16
CA THR A 199 -16.19 3.58 -11.75
C THR A 199 -17.45 3.50 -10.89
N ASP A 200 -17.55 2.51 -10.02
CA ASP A 200 -18.60 2.41 -8.99
C ASP A 200 -18.16 3.11 -7.70
N LEU A 201 -19.03 3.96 -7.12
CA LEU A 201 -18.84 4.53 -5.79
C LEU A 201 -19.66 3.76 -4.75
N GLU A 202 -19.01 3.24 -3.73
CA GLU A 202 -19.62 2.61 -2.57
C GLU A 202 -19.31 3.40 -1.29
N LEU A 203 -20.30 3.55 -0.40
CA LEU A 203 -20.07 4.14 0.92
C LEU A 203 -19.99 3.05 2.00
N ASP A 204 -18.98 3.13 2.86
CA ASP A 204 -18.88 2.35 4.11
C ASP A 204 -19.12 3.21 5.37
N GLY A 205 -19.48 4.47 5.18
CA GLY A 205 -19.84 5.42 6.21
C GLY A 205 -20.17 6.77 5.59
N ASP A 206 -20.55 7.74 6.42
CA ASP A 206 -20.69 9.12 5.93
C ASP A 206 -19.38 9.58 5.33
N ALA A 207 -19.46 10.22 4.16
CA ALA A 207 -18.30 10.64 3.38
C ALA A 207 -18.46 12.08 2.90
N SER A 208 -17.34 12.78 2.74
CA SER A 208 -17.30 14.11 2.16
C SER A 208 -16.21 14.18 1.09
N ILE A 209 -16.54 14.75 -0.07
CA ILE A 209 -15.61 14.91 -1.19
C ILE A 209 -15.52 16.38 -1.57
N ASN A 210 -14.31 16.88 -1.78
CA ASN A 210 -14.03 18.19 -2.34
C ASN A 210 -13.41 18.06 -3.75
N LYS A 211 -14.02 18.67 -4.78
CA LYS A 211 -13.47 18.70 -6.14
C LYS A 211 -13.77 20.04 -6.84
N PRO A 212 -13.02 21.11 -6.53
CA PRO A 212 -13.36 22.46 -6.95
C PRO A 212 -13.34 22.62 -8.47
N GLY A 213 -14.51 22.92 -9.05
CA GLY A 213 -14.66 23.18 -10.50
C GLY A 213 -14.47 21.94 -11.39
N GLY A 214 -14.32 20.76 -10.80
CA GLY A 214 -14.19 19.49 -11.53
C GLY A 214 -15.50 18.71 -11.56
N ASN A 215 -15.58 17.76 -12.48
CA ASN A 215 -16.70 16.81 -12.56
C ASN A 215 -16.33 15.53 -11.82
N LEU A 216 -17.30 14.93 -11.14
CA LEU A 216 -17.25 13.54 -10.72
C LEU A 216 -18.13 12.76 -11.68
N VAL A 217 -17.64 11.61 -12.12
CA VAL A 217 -18.40 10.69 -12.98
C VAL A 217 -18.27 9.31 -12.35
N PHE A 218 -19.40 8.63 -12.22
CA PHE A 218 -19.49 7.27 -11.71
C PHE A 218 -20.52 6.50 -12.54
N GLU A 219 -20.34 5.19 -12.68
CA GLU A 219 -21.34 4.30 -13.27
C GLU A 219 -22.52 4.12 -12.32
N HIS A 220 -22.23 3.70 -11.08
CA HIS A 220 -23.22 3.53 -10.02
C HIS A 220 -22.81 4.24 -8.72
N LEU A 221 -23.82 4.65 -7.95
CA LEU A 221 -23.67 5.17 -6.60
C LEU A 221 -24.40 4.25 -5.62
N ASN A 222 -23.65 3.50 -4.81
CA ASN A 222 -24.16 2.65 -3.74
C ASN A 222 -23.93 3.30 -2.37
N LEU A 223 -24.91 4.08 -1.91
CA LEU A 223 -24.77 4.86 -0.67
C LEU A 223 -24.96 4.04 0.61
N LYS A 224 -25.51 2.81 0.54
CA LYS A 224 -25.86 1.95 1.69
C LYS A 224 -26.65 2.64 2.83
N GLY A 225 -27.31 3.77 2.56
CA GLY A 225 -28.03 4.57 3.56
C GLY A 225 -27.18 5.64 4.27
N TYR A 226 -25.89 5.77 3.92
CA TYR A 226 -24.99 6.82 4.41
C TYR A 226 -25.14 8.11 3.61
N LYS A 227 -24.62 9.20 4.19
CA LYS A 227 -24.61 10.52 3.55
C LYS A 227 -23.33 10.74 2.76
N LEU A 228 -23.48 11.02 1.46
CA LEU A 228 -22.43 11.64 0.65
C LEU A 228 -22.59 13.16 0.67
N THR A 229 -21.59 13.87 1.19
CA THR A 229 -21.52 15.33 1.13
C THR A 229 -20.55 15.75 0.03
N LEU A 230 -21.01 16.58 -0.89
CA LEU A 230 -20.20 17.14 -1.97
C LEU A 230 -19.90 18.61 -1.65
N ASN A 231 -18.64 18.90 -1.35
CA ASN A 231 -18.15 20.21 -1.00
C ASN A 231 -17.37 20.80 -2.18
N SER A 232 -17.30 22.14 -2.23
CA SER A 232 -17.00 22.97 -3.41
C SER A 232 -18.09 22.97 -4.50
N ALA A 233 -18.02 23.93 -5.41
CA ALA A 233 -18.83 23.94 -6.62
C ALA A 233 -18.34 22.83 -7.56
N ILE A 234 -18.66 21.58 -7.24
CA ILE A 234 -18.54 20.45 -8.16
C ILE A 234 -19.35 20.81 -9.41
N GLY A 235 -18.72 20.68 -10.58
CA GLY A 235 -19.32 21.08 -11.85
C GLY A 235 -20.53 20.22 -12.20
N SER A 236 -20.41 18.91 -12.01
CA SER A 236 -21.48 17.92 -12.14
C SER A 236 -21.14 16.62 -11.40
N LEU A 237 -22.18 15.87 -11.04
CA LEU A 237 -22.14 14.46 -10.63
C LEU A 237 -23.00 13.66 -11.62
#